data_AF-A0A9P0GAZ9-F1
#
_entry.id   AF-A0A9P0GAZ9-F1
#
_cell.length_a   1.000
_cell.length_b   1.000
_cell.length_c   1.000
_cell.angle_alpha   90.00
_cell.angle_beta   90.00
_cell.angle_gamma   90.00
#
_symmetry.space_group_name_H-M   'P 1'
#
loop_
_entity.id
_entity.type
_entity.pdbx_description
1 polymer ?
#
loop_
_entity_poly.entity_id
_entity_poly.type
_entity_poly.pdbx_seq_one_letter_code
_entity_poly.pdbx_strand_id
1 'polypeptide(L)'
;MDGENRIILNVGGIRYETYKATLKKIPATRLSRLTEALANYDPILNEYFFDRHPGVFAQILNYYSLKRKTKNEKRKMENGKRKTENGKRKTENGKRKTENGKRKTENGKRKTENGKRKTENGKRKTENGKRKTENGKRKTENGKRKTENGKRKTENGKRKTENGKRKTENGKRKTENGKRKTENGKRKTENVKRKT
;
A
#
# COMPACT_ATOMS: atom_id res chain seq x y z
N MET A 1 -14.96 -37.99 -49.88
CA MET A 1 -15.16 -36.86 -50.82
C MET A 1 -13.80 -36.37 -51.33
N ASP A 2 -13.07 -37.17 -52.13
CA ASP A 2 -11.71 -36.80 -52.58
C ASP A 2 -11.51 -36.93 -54.10
N GLY A 3 -12.54 -37.36 -54.86
CA GLY A 3 -12.46 -37.56 -56.30
C GLY A 3 -12.42 -36.25 -57.12
N GLU A 4 -13.15 -35.22 -56.68
CA GLU A 4 -13.31 -33.96 -57.43
C GLU A 4 -12.04 -33.08 -57.49
N ASN A 5 -11.06 -33.36 -56.62
CA ASN A 5 -9.82 -32.60 -56.52
C ASN A 5 -8.66 -33.22 -57.30
N ARG A 6 -8.83 -34.43 -57.85
CA ARG A 6 -7.81 -35.09 -58.65
C ARG A 6 -7.91 -34.66 -60.12
N ILE A 7 -6.79 -34.67 -60.80
CA ILE A 7 -6.67 -34.31 -62.21
C ILE A 7 -5.73 -35.31 -62.87
N ILE A 8 -6.14 -35.81 -64.03
CA ILE A 8 -5.37 -36.73 -64.86
C ILE A 8 -4.73 -35.92 -65.99
N LEU A 9 -3.41 -36.05 -66.12
CA LEU A 9 -2.61 -35.39 -67.15
C LEU A 9 -1.97 -36.48 -68.01
N ASN A 10 -2.49 -36.69 -69.21
CA ASN A 10 -1.95 -37.63 -70.18
C ASN A 10 -0.86 -36.92 -71.00
N VAL A 11 0.40 -37.32 -70.84
CA VAL A 11 1.56 -36.69 -71.48
C VAL A 11 2.30 -37.71 -72.33
N GLY A 12 2.22 -37.56 -73.66
CA GLY A 12 2.85 -38.49 -74.60
C GLY A 12 2.38 -39.95 -74.42
N GLY A 13 1.13 -40.16 -73.98
CA GLY A 13 0.54 -41.48 -73.71
C GLY A 13 0.67 -41.98 -72.26
N ILE A 14 1.45 -41.31 -71.40
CA ILE A 14 1.59 -41.67 -69.99
C ILE A 14 0.66 -40.81 -69.12
N ARG A 15 -0.21 -41.45 -68.34
CA ARG A 15 -1.12 -40.78 -67.42
C ARG A 15 -0.45 -40.47 -66.09
N TYR A 16 -0.48 -39.20 -65.72
CA TYR A 16 -0.05 -38.71 -64.41
C TYR A 16 -1.26 -38.24 -63.61
N GLU A 17 -1.40 -38.77 -62.39
CA GLU A 17 -2.44 -38.34 -61.46
C GLU A 17 -1.86 -37.33 -60.46
N THR A 18 -2.54 -36.19 -60.30
CA THR A 18 -2.18 -35.20 -59.28
C THR A 18 -3.42 -34.48 -58.75
N TYR A 19 -3.22 -33.48 -57.90
CA TYR A 19 -4.31 -32.68 -57.34
C TYR A 19 -4.38 -31.29 -57.98
N LYS A 20 -5.58 -30.80 -58.30
CA LYS A 20 -5.81 -29.42 -58.77
C LYS A 20 -5.14 -28.39 -57.86
N ALA A 21 -5.17 -28.62 -56.54
CA ALA A 21 -4.53 -27.76 -55.52
C ALA A 21 -2.99 -27.71 -55.60
N THR A 22 -2.35 -28.78 -56.07
CA THR A 22 -0.89 -28.84 -56.26
C THR A 22 -0.47 -27.95 -57.42
N LEU A 23 -1.20 -28.00 -58.53
CA LEU A 23 -0.91 -27.19 -59.72
C LEU A 23 -1.21 -25.70 -59.51
N LYS A 24 -2.30 -25.37 -58.80
CA LYS A 24 -2.66 -23.99 -58.44
C LYS A 24 -1.66 -23.32 -57.47
N LYS A 25 -0.73 -24.08 -56.86
CA LYS A 25 0.19 -23.54 -55.84
C LYS A 25 1.29 -22.65 -56.39
N ILE A 26 1.65 -22.83 -57.66
CA ILE A 26 2.59 -21.99 -58.38
C ILE A 26 1.77 -21.25 -59.43
N PRO A 27 1.26 -20.04 -59.11
CA PRO A 27 0.42 -19.30 -60.03
C PRO A 27 1.20 -18.89 -61.27
N ALA A 28 0.48 -18.55 -62.34
CA ALA A 28 1.03 -18.11 -63.62
C ALA A 28 1.80 -19.18 -64.42
N THR A 29 1.61 -20.46 -64.10
CA THR A 29 2.09 -21.58 -64.93
C THR A 29 0.96 -22.14 -65.78
N ARG A 30 1.29 -22.80 -66.90
CA ARG A 30 0.30 -23.46 -67.76
C ARG A 30 -0.57 -24.47 -66.99
N LEU A 31 0.03 -25.23 -66.07
CA LEU A 31 -0.68 -26.21 -65.25
C LEU A 31 -1.57 -25.57 -64.17
N SER A 32 -1.24 -24.36 -63.71
CA SER A 32 -2.08 -23.63 -62.74
C SER A 32 -3.38 -23.08 -63.32
N ARG A 33 -3.45 -22.94 -64.66
CA ARG A 33 -4.58 -22.36 -65.42
C ARG A 33 -5.42 -23.42 -66.13
N LEU A 34 -5.27 -24.70 -65.77
CA LEU A 34 -6.09 -25.75 -66.39
C LEU A 34 -7.57 -25.55 -66.05
N THR A 35 -8.39 -25.50 -67.09
CA THR A 35 -9.85 -25.39 -67.04
C THR A 35 -10.46 -26.37 -68.04
N GLU A 36 -11.66 -26.85 -67.76
CA GLU A 36 -12.39 -27.80 -68.63
C GLU A 36 -12.74 -27.20 -70.00
N ALA A 37 -12.71 -25.86 -70.12
CA ALA A 37 -12.88 -25.15 -71.39
C ALA A 37 -11.64 -25.17 -72.30
N LEU A 38 -10.52 -25.77 -71.89
CA LEU A 38 -9.32 -25.84 -72.73
C LEU A 38 -9.46 -26.90 -73.81
N ALA A 39 -8.98 -26.59 -75.01
CA ALA A 39 -8.99 -27.51 -76.16
C ALA A 39 -8.25 -28.84 -75.94
N ASN A 40 -7.41 -28.93 -74.90
CA ASN A 40 -6.66 -30.12 -74.56
C ASN A 40 -7.29 -30.93 -73.41
N TYR A 41 -8.54 -30.64 -73.05
CA TYR A 41 -9.33 -31.42 -72.08
C TYR A 41 -10.24 -32.40 -72.82
N ASP A 42 -10.18 -33.68 -72.43
CA ASP A 42 -11.07 -34.73 -72.90
C ASP A 42 -12.19 -34.95 -71.86
N PRO A 43 -13.46 -34.58 -72.16
CA PRO A 43 -14.56 -34.72 -71.23
C PRO A 43 -15.02 -36.17 -71.03
N ILE A 44 -14.71 -37.09 -71.95
CA ILE A 44 -15.09 -38.50 -71.87
C ILE A 44 -14.14 -39.22 -70.90
N LEU A 45 -12.84 -38.97 -71.04
CA LEU A 45 -11.81 -39.57 -70.21
C LEU A 45 -11.50 -38.77 -68.94
N ASN A 46 -12.06 -37.55 -68.81
CA ASN A 46 -11.80 -36.61 -67.72
C ASN A 46 -10.28 -36.37 -67.51
N GLU A 47 -9.55 -36.22 -68.62
CA GLU A 47 -8.10 -36.05 -68.63
C GLU A 47 -7.65 -34.88 -69.51
N TYR A 48 -6.48 -34.33 -69.22
CA TYR A 48 -5.85 -33.32 -70.07
C TYR A 48 -4.73 -33.94 -70.87
N PHE A 49 -4.78 -33.83 -72.20
CA PHE A 49 -3.77 -34.35 -73.09
C PHE A 49 -2.66 -33.31 -73.37
N PHE A 50 -1.42 -33.77 -73.41
CA PHE A 50 -0.25 -32.99 -73.81
C PHE A 50 0.65 -33.81 -74.72
N ASP A 51 0.83 -33.35 -75.95
CA ASP A 51 1.80 -33.91 -76.88
C ASP A 51 3.22 -33.42 -76.54
N ARG A 52 3.83 -34.09 -75.54
CA ARG A 52 5.14 -33.79 -74.95
C ARG A 52 5.80 -35.06 -74.40
N HIS A 53 7.10 -34.97 -74.15
CA HIS A 53 7.88 -36.10 -73.62
C HIS A 53 7.56 -36.40 -72.14
N PRO A 54 7.13 -37.63 -71.81
CA PRO A 54 6.70 -37.97 -70.45
C PRO A 54 7.81 -37.87 -69.41
N GLY A 55 9.05 -38.24 -69.75
CA GLY A 55 10.19 -38.19 -68.83
C GLY A 55 10.49 -36.78 -68.29
N VAL A 56 10.26 -35.73 -69.10
CA VAL A 56 10.46 -34.34 -68.68
C VAL A 56 9.31 -33.90 -67.75
N PHE A 57 8.11 -34.39 -68.02
CA PHE A 57 6.92 -34.03 -67.24
C PHE A 57 6.97 -34.55 -65.79
N ALA A 58 7.58 -35.71 -65.56
CA ALA A 58 7.82 -36.22 -64.21
C ALA A 58 8.65 -35.23 -63.36
N GLN A 59 9.67 -34.59 -63.95
CA GLN A 59 10.47 -33.57 -63.26
C GLN A 59 9.64 -32.32 -62.93
N ILE A 60 8.75 -31.92 -63.84
CA ILE A 60 7.84 -30.79 -63.62
C ILE A 60 6.92 -31.09 -62.43
N LEU A 61 6.26 -32.26 -62.37
CA LEU A 61 5.40 -32.61 -61.23
C LEU A 61 6.17 -32.72 -59.90
N ASN A 62 7.40 -33.23 -59.94
CA ASN A 62 8.28 -33.25 -58.77
C ASN A 62 8.57 -31.84 -58.25
N TYR A 63 8.77 -30.87 -59.13
CA TYR A 63 8.97 -29.47 -58.74
C TYR A 63 7.76 -28.89 -57.99
N TYR A 64 6.52 -29.10 -58.47
CA TYR A 64 5.31 -28.65 -57.74
C TYR A 64 5.18 -29.31 -56.37
N SER A 65 5.45 -30.62 -56.30
CA SER A 65 5.38 -31.39 -55.05
C SER A 65 6.41 -30.91 -54.03
N LEU A 66 7.64 -30.62 -54.46
CA LEU A 66 8.72 -30.12 -53.61
C LEU A 66 8.45 -28.70 -53.11
N LYS A 67 7.97 -27.79 -53.97
CA LYS A 67 7.56 -26.43 -53.57
C LYS A 67 6.42 -26.47 -52.55
N ARG A 68 5.49 -27.42 -52.65
CA ARG A 68 4.45 -27.65 -51.65
C ARG A 68 5.03 -28.09 -50.31
N LYS A 69 5.92 -29.09 -50.30
CA LYS A 69 6.56 -29.62 -49.08
C LYS A 69 7.34 -28.52 -48.35
N THR A 70 8.23 -27.82 -49.06
CA THR A 70 9.06 -26.74 -48.49
C THR A 70 8.23 -25.58 -47.92
N LYS A 71 7.15 -25.16 -48.59
CA LYS A 71 6.25 -24.12 -48.06
C LYS A 71 5.54 -24.59 -46.78
N ASN A 72 5.10 -25.85 -46.74
CA ASN A 72 4.45 -26.41 -45.56
C ASN A 72 5.41 -26.54 -44.38
N GLU A 73 6.65 -26.94 -44.61
CA GLU A 73 7.70 -26.98 -43.58
C GLU A 73 8.02 -25.59 -43.02
N LYS A 74 8.17 -24.58 -43.89
CA LYS A 74 8.34 -23.19 -43.45
C LYS A 74 7.19 -22.73 -42.55
N ARG A 75 5.93 -23.00 -42.94
CA ARG A 75 4.75 -22.68 -42.12
C ARG A 75 4.74 -23.44 -40.80
N LYS A 76 5.14 -24.72 -40.78
CA LYS A 76 5.25 -25.51 -39.55
C LYS A 76 6.30 -24.91 -38.61
N MET A 77 7.48 -24.56 -39.13
CA MET A 77 8.53 -23.92 -38.33
C MET A 77 8.10 -22.57 -37.77
N GLU A 78 7.45 -21.73 -38.59
CA GLU A 78 6.96 -20.43 -38.15
C GLU A 78 5.89 -20.57 -37.04
N ASN A 79 4.94 -21.49 -37.23
CA ASN A 79 3.94 -21.80 -36.20
C ASN A 79 4.59 -22.33 -34.91
N GLY A 80 5.64 -23.14 -35.02
CA GLY A 80 6.45 -23.59 -33.88
C GLY A 80 7.06 -22.41 -33.12
N LYS A 81 7.75 -21.51 -33.82
CA LYS A 81 8.34 -20.29 -33.23
C LYS A 81 7.28 -19.43 -32.54
N ARG A 82 6.14 -19.17 -33.19
CA ARG A 82 5.02 -18.41 -32.62
C ARG A 82 4.45 -19.07 -31.35
N LYS A 83 4.32 -20.39 -31.33
CA LYS A 83 3.87 -21.14 -30.14
C LYS A 83 4.85 -20.97 -28.97
N THR A 84 6.15 -21.09 -29.24
CA THR A 84 7.20 -20.89 -28.22
C THR A 84 7.20 -19.47 -27.67
N GLU A 85 7.09 -18.46 -28.53
CA GLU A 85 7.04 -17.06 -28.12
C GLU A 85 5.79 -16.75 -27.27
N ASN A 86 4.62 -17.24 -27.70
CA ASN A 86 3.39 -17.11 -26.93
C ASN A 86 3.49 -17.79 -25.56
N GLY A 87 4.17 -18.95 -25.48
CA GLY A 87 4.49 -19.60 -24.21
C GLY A 87 5.31 -18.69 -23.29
N LYS A 88 6.42 -18.13 -23.79
CA LYS A 88 7.27 -17.20 -23.03
C LYS A 88 6.50 -15.98 -22.52
N ARG A 89 5.68 -15.36 -23.37
CA ARG A 89 4.83 -14.20 -23.00
C ARG A 89 3.82 -14.56 -21.90
N LYS A 90 3.20 -15.75 -21.97
CA LYS A 90 2.28 -16.23 -20.92
C LYS A 90 3.00 -16.41 -19.58
N THR A 91 4.19 -17.01 -19.58
CA THR A 91 5.00 -17.18 -18.37
C THR A 91 5.41 -15.83 -17.76
N GLU A 92 5.85 -14.88 -18.59
CA GLU A 92 6.23 -13.54 -18.13
C GLU A 92 5.04 -12.78 -17.53
N ASN A 93 3.88 -12.81 -18.20
CA ASN A 93 2.66 -12.21 -17.68
C ASN A 93 2.24 -12.85 -16.34
N GLY A 94 2.41 -14.16 -16.18
CA GLY A 94 2.21 -14.85 -14.90
C GLY A 94 3.12 -14.30 -13.79
N LYS A 95 4.44 -14.17 -14.06
CA LYS A 95 5.40 -13.59 -13.11
C LYS A 95 5.02 -12.16 -12.69
N ARG A 96 4.67 -11.30 -13.65
CA ARG A 96 4.24 -9.91 -13.38
C ARG A 96 2.98 -9.85 -12.51
N LYS A 97 1.99 -10.71 -12.76
CA LYS A 97 0.78 -10.80 -11.92
C LYS A 97 1.11 -11.16 -10.48
N THR A 98 1.98 -12.16 -10.27
CA THR A 98 2.41 -12.58 -8.93
C THR A 98 3.16 -11.47 -8.19
N GLU A 99 4.07 -10.77 -8.86
CA GLU A 99 4.80 -9.65 -8.27
C GLU A 99 3.88 -8.50 -7.88
N ASN A 100 2.95 -8.13 -8.76
CA ASN A 100 1.93 -7.10 -8.46
C ASN A 100 1.06 -7.51 -7.26
N GLY A 101 0.71 -8.79 -7.13
CA GLY A 101 0.02 -9.33 -5.97
C GLY A 101 0.83 -9.13 -4.67
N LYS A 102 2.12 -9.48 -4.67
CA LYS A 102 3.02 -9.28 -3.52
C LYS A 102 3.11 -7.80 -3.11
N ARG A 103 3.29 -6.89 -4.07
CA ARG A 103 3.36 -5.43 -3.81
C ARG A 103 2.06 -4.89 -3.20
N LYS A 104 0.89 -5.36 -3.66
CA LYS A 104 -0.41 -4.97 -3.07
C LYS A 104 -0.52 -5.40 -1.61
N THR A 105 -0.13 -6.64 -1.30
CA THR A 105 -0.14 -7.17 0.07
C THR A 105 0.80 -6.38 0.98
N GLU A 106 2.01 -6.08 0.52
CA GLU A 106 2.99 -5.30 1.30
C GLU A 106 2.47 -3.88 1.58
N ASN A 107 1.93 -3.20 0.56
CA ASN A 107 1.32 -1.88 0.73
C ASN A 107 0.15 -1.91 1.72
N GLY A 108 -0.66 -2.97 1.71
CA GLY A 108 -1.70 -3.20 2.71
C GLY A 108 -1.14 -3.29 4.13
N LYS A 109 -0.08 -4.08 4.34
CA LYS A 109 0.59 -4.21 5.65
C LYS A 109 1.12 -2.86 6.15
N ARG A 110 1.80 -2.09 5.29
CA ARG A 110 2.34 -0.76 5.63
C ARG A 110 1.24 0.22 6.03
N LYS A 111 0.10 0.23 5.32
CA LYS A 111 -1.05 1.08 5.68
C LYS A 111 -1.59 0.74 7.07
N THR A 112 -1.75 -0.55 7.38
CA THR A 112 -2.21 -1.01 8.69
C THR A 112 -1.25 -0.63 9.80
N GLU A 113 0.06 -0.80 9.60
CA GLU A 113 1.07 -0.40 10.57
C GLU A 113 1.07 1.10 10.83
N ASN A 114 1.01 1.92 9.76
CA ASN A 114 0.90 3.37 9.88
C ASN A 114 -0.37 3.78 10.64
N GLY A 115 -1.49 3.08 10.42
CA GLY A 115 -2.72 3.27 11.20
C GLY A 115 -2.51 3.02 12.69
N LYS A 116 -1.89 1.90 13.06
CA LYS A 116 -1.56 1.56 14.46
C LYS A 116 -0.68 2.64 15.11
N ARG A 117 0.38 3.10 14.43
CA ARG A 117 1.28 4.16 14.93
C ARG A 117 0.54 5.48 15.16
N LYS A 118 -0.37 5.86 14.25
CA LYS A 118 -1.20 7.08 14.42
C LYS A 118 -2.09 6.98 15.66
N THR A 119 -2.74 5.84 15.88
CA THR A 119 -3.57 5.60 17.06
C THR A 119 -2.76 5.66 18.35
N GLU A 120 -1.58 5.04 18.38
CA GLU A 120 -0.70 5.06 19.55
C GLU A 120 -0.21 6.48 19.87
N ASN A 121 0.23 7.23 18.85
CA ASN A 121 0.62 8.64 19.03
C ASN A 121 -0.55 9.49 19.55
N GLY A 122 -1.78 9.24 19.09
CA GLY A 122 -2.99 9.85 19.63
C GLY A 122 -3.18 9.57 21.13
N LYS A 123 -3.07 8.30 21.55
CA LYS A 123 -3.14 7.90 22.96
C LYS A 123 -2.09 8.60 23.82
N ARG A 124 -0.83 8.64 23.37
CA ARG A 124 0.27 9.33 24.08
C ARG A 124 0.01 10.83 24.23
N LYS A 125 -0.51 11.50 23.20
CA LYS A 125 -0.87 12.93 23.28
C LYS A 125 -1.96 13.17 24.33
N THR A 126 -3.00 12.34 24.35
CA THR A 126 -4.08 12.44 25.34
C THR A 126 -3.57 12.22 26.76
N GLU A 127 -2.71 11.23 26.97
CA GLU A 127 -2.11 10.95 28.27
C GLU A 127 -1.22 12.11 28.76
N ASN A 128 -0.37 12.66 27.88
CA ASN A 128 0.43 13.84 28.19
C ASN A 128 -0.43 15.06 28.54
N GLY A 129 -1.56 15.24 27.85
CA GLY A 129 -2.56 16.26 28.19
C GLY A 129 -3.11 16.08 29.60
N LYS A 130 -3.54 14.87 29.97
CA LYS A 130 -4.03 14.54 31.31
C LYS A 130 -2.98 14.84 32.39
N ARG A 131 -1.73 14.44 32.19
CA ARG A 131 -0.62 14.70 33.13
C ARG A 131 -0.36 16.20 33.31
N LYS A 132 -0.41 17.00 32.24
CA LYS A 132 -0.27 18.46 32.32
C LYS A 132 -1.38 19.09 33.16
N THR A 133 -2.63 18.67 32.95
CA THR A 133 -3.78 19.16 33.73
C THR A 133 -3.64 18.80 35.21
N GLU A 134 -3.24 17.57 35.51
CA GLU A 134 -3.02 17.13 36.90
C GLU A 134 -1.91 17.92 37.58
N ASN A 135 -0.77 18.12 36.91
CA ASN A 135 0.31 18.96 37.43
C ASN A 135 -0.15 20.40 37.68
N GLY A 136 -1.00 20.96 36.80
CA GLY A 136 -1.62 22.26 37.01
C GLY A 136 -2.46 22.31 38.29
N LYS A 137 -3.34 21.32 38.50
CA LYS A 137 -4.15 21.20 39.72
C LYS A 137 -3.28 21.15 40.98
N ARG A 138 -2.22 20.33 40.99
CA ARG A 138 -1.28 20.21 42.12
C ARG A 138 -0.58 21.55 42.43
N LYS A 139 -0.16 22.29 41.40
CA LYS A 139 0.45 23.63 41.58
C LYS A 139 -0.53 24.61 42.23
N THR A 140 -1.78 24.64 41.77
CA THR A 140 -2.84 25.49 42.34
C THR A 140 -3.11 25.14 43.79
N GLU A 141 -3.21 23.86 44.11
CA GLU A 141 -3.42 23.40 45.50
C GLU A 141 -2.26 23.77 46.42
N ASN A 142 -1.02 23.57 45.97
CA ASN A 142 0.16 24.00 46.72
C ASN A 142 0.19 25.51 46.94
N GLY A 143 -0.25 26.30 45.95
CA GLY A 143 -0.43 27.74 46.09
C GLY A 143 -1.43 28.09 47.21
N LYS A 144 -2.62 27.47 47.20
CA LYS A 144 -3.64 27.66 48.25
C LYS A 144 -3.10 27.35 49.65
N ARG A 145 -2.40 26.22 49.81
CA ARG A 145 -1.78 25.81 51.10
C ARG A 145 -0.75 26.83 51.59
N LYS A 146 0.09 27.37 50.69
CA LYS A 146 1.05 28.42 51.04
C LYS A 146 0.36 29.69 51.54
N THR A 147 -0.71 30.13 50.85
CA THR A 147 -1.49 31.30 51.25
C THR A 147 -2.14 31.11 52.61
N GLU A 148 -2.71 29.93 52.87
CA GLU A 148 -3.32 29.60 54.16
C GLU A 148 -2.30 29.58 55.30
N ASN A 149 -1.14 28.95 55.08
CA ASN A 149 -0.04 28.99 56.05
C ASN A 149 0.43 30.41 56.34
N GLY A 150 0.47 31.29 55.32
CA GLY A 150 0.74 32.71 55.50
C GLY A 150 -0.26 33.38 56.43
N LYS A 151 -1.57 33.19 56.18
CA LYS A 151 -2.66 33.73 57.04
C LYS A 151 -2.51 33.27 58.49
N ARG A 152 -2.27 31.97 58.72
CA ARG A 152 -2.06 31.41 60.08
C ARG A 152 -0.86 32.04 60.79
N LYS A 153 0.26 32.28 60.07
CA LYS A 153 1.43 32.97 60.63
C LYS A 153 1.10 34.40 61.05
N THR A 154 0.39 35.15 60.20
CA THR A 154 -0.03 36.52 60.51
C THR A 154 -0.95 36.57 61.73
N GLU A 155 -1.92 35.65 61.83
CA GLU A 155 -2.83 35.57 62.97
C GLU A 155 -2.09 35.24 64.28
N ASN A 156 -1.18 34.26 64.25
CA ASN A 156 -0.32 33.95 65.40
C ASN A 156 0.54 35.15 65.82
N GLY A 157 1.03 35.94 64.86
CA GLY A 157 1.73 37.20 65.13
C GLY A 157 0.85 38.19 65.91
N LYS A 158 -0.38 38.44 65.42
CA LYS A 158 -1.36 39.31 66.09
C LYS A 158 -1.65 38.86 67.53
N ARG A 159 -1.89 37.56 67.74
CA ARG A 159 -2.12 36.99 69.09
C ARG A 159 -0.93 37.22 70.03
N LYS A 160 0.30 37.06 69.54
CA LYS A 160 1.52 37.34 70.33
C LYS A 160 1.60 38.82 70.74
N THR A 161 1.33 39.74 69.81
CA THR A 161 1.32 41.18 70.09
C THR A 161 0.27 41.55 71.13
N GLU A 162 -0.94 41.00 71.02
CA GLU A 162 -2.02 41.24 71.98
C GLU A 162 -1.68 40.71 73.38
N ASN A 163 -1.13 39.50 73.48
CA ASN A 163 -0.64 38.95 74.74
C ASN A 163 0.47 39.82 75.36
N GLY A 164 1.35 40.39 74.53
CA GLY A 164 2.35 41.36 74.97
C GLY A 164 1.72 42.59 75.60
N LYS A 165 0.74 43.21 74.91
CA LYS A 165 -0.02 44.37 75.44
C LYS A 165 -0.69 44.06 76.78
N ARG A 166 -1.37 42.92 76.91
CA ARG A 166 -2.00 42.48 78.17
C ARG A 166 -0.99 42.32 79.30
N LYS A 167 0.20 41.77 79.02
CA LYS A 167 1.27 41.67 80.03
C LYS A 167 1.76 43.05 80.49
N THR A 168 1.95 43.99 79.55
CA THR A 168 2.36 45.36 79.89
C THR A 168 1.32 46.08 80.75
N GLU A 169 0.04 45.94 80.41
CA GLU A 169 -1.06 46.53 81.17
C GLU A 169 -1.15 45.94 82.59
N ASN A 170 -1.04 44.61 82.73
CA ASN A 170 -0.97 43.96 84.04
C ASN A 170 0.24 44.45 84.85
N GLY A 171 1.38 44.69 84.21
CA GLY A 171 2.55 45.32 84.84
C GLY A 171 2.22 46.69 85.41
N LYS A 172 1.63 47.57 84.60
CA LYS A 172 1.20 48.92 85.03
C LYS A 172 0.25 48.87 86.23
N ARG A 173 -0.78 47.99 86.19
CA ARG A 173 -1.72 47.81 87.30
C ARG A 173 -1.02 47.36 88.59
N LYS A 174 -0.03 46.46 88.50
CA LYS A 174 0.78 46.06 89.67
C LYS A 174 1.58 47.23 90.23
N THR A 175 2.21 48.04 89.39
CA THR A 175 2.97 49.23 89.82
C THR A 175 2.06 50.25 90.51
N GLU A 176 0.89 50.51 89.95
CA GLU A 176 -0.11 51.42 90.53
C GLU A 176 -0.62 50.92 91.89
N ASN A 177 -0.95 49.63 92.00
CA ASN A 177 -1.29 49.02 93.29
C ASN A 177 -0.15 49.11 94.31
N GLY A 178 1.10 48.97 93.87
CA GLY A 178 2.29 49.19 94.69
C GLY A 178 2.33 50.60 95.25
N LYS A 179 2.18 51.62 94.39
CA LYS A 179 2.14 53.03 94.78
C LYS A 179 1.02 53.32 95.80
N ARG A 180 -0.20 52.82 95.55
CA ARG A 180 -1.34 52.96 96.49
C ARG A 180 -1.03 52.34 97.85
N LYS A 181 -0.37 51.18 97.89
CA LYS A 181 0.07 50.56 99.16
C LYS A 181 1.11 51.42 99.89
N THR A 182 2.07 52.01 99.17
CA THR A 182 3.08 52.89 99.78
C THR A 182 2.46 54.16 100.34
N GLU A 183 1.53 54.76 99.60
CA GLU A 183 0.78 55.94 100.02
C GLU A 183 -0.08 55.67 101.25
N ASN A 184 -0.81 54.54 101.27
CA ASN A 184 -1.54 54.10 102.47
C ASN A 184 -0.60 53.83 103.66
N GLY A 185 0.60 53.30 103.42
CA GLY A 185 1.63 53.15 104.43
C GLY A 185 2.06 54.48 105.03
N LYS A 186 2.35 55.48 104.18
CA LYS A 186 2.68 56.86 104.60
C LYS A 186 1.56 57.52 105.40
N ARG A 187 0.30 57.39 104.96
CA ARG A 187 -0.87 57.90 105.70
C ARG A 187 -1.00 57.25 107.08
N LYS A 188 -0.71 55.96 107.20
CA LYS A 188 -0.71 55.27 108.50
C LYS A 188 0.40 55.78 109.42
N THR A 189 1.64 55.96 108.93
CA THR A 189 2.73 56.53 109.75
C THR A 189 2.49 57.98 110.12
N GLU A 190 1.89 58.77 109.24
CA GLU A 190 1.49 60.15 109.54
C GLU A 190 0.38 60.20 110.61
N ASN A 191 -0.62 59.32 110.53
CA ASN A 191 -1.65 59.19 111.56
C ASN A 191 -1.11 58.70 112.91
N VAL A 192 -0.06 57.87 112.91
CA VAL A 192 0.63 57.46 114.14
C VAL A 192 1.38 58.63 114.76
N LYS A 193 2.11 59.41 113.96
CA LYS A 193 2.81 60.62 114.43
C LYS A 193 1.90 61.74 114.95
N ARG A 194 0.63 61.78 114.52
CA ARG A 194 -0.38 62.73 115.03
C ARG A 194 -1.05 62.27 116.34
N LYS A 195 -0.79 61.04 116.80
CA LYS A 195 -1.39 60.43 118.01
C LYS A 195 -0.39 60.24 119.17
N THR A 196 0.88 60.57 118.96
CA THR A 196 1.95 60.68 119.96
C THR A 196 2.29 62.14 120.15
#